data_AF-A0A3D3I8A3-F1
#
_entry.id   AF-A0A3D3I8A3-F1
#
_cell.length_a   1.000
_cell.length_b   1.000
_cell.length_c   1.000
_cell.angle_alpha   90.00
_cell.angle_beta   90.00
_cell.angle_gamma   90.00
#
_symmetry.space_group_name_H-M   'P 1'
#
loop_
_entity.id
_entity.type
_entity.pdbx_description
1 polymer ?
#
loop_
_entity_poly.entity_id
_entity_poly.type
_entity_poly.pdbx_seq_one_letter_code
_entity_poly.pdbx_strand_id
1 'polypeptide(L)' 'MTVEENVYSEDNFKRIIEYAPIGIVIIDKVFRWRVVNKRFCEIIGYQKKELLGKTFLDITYKE' A
#
# COMPACT_ATOMS: atom_id res chain seq x y z
N MET A 1 -16.18 28.19 1.92
CA MET A 1 -15.55 26.95 1.44
C MET A 1 -14.12 26.97 1.95
N THR A 2 -13.92 26.36 3.11
CA THR A 2 -12.70 26.48 3.93
C THR A 2 -11.79 25.30 3.62
N VAL A 3 -10.51 25.58 3.41
CA VAL A 3 -9.44 24.67 2.96
C VAL A 3 -9.02 23.58 3.97
N GLU A 4 -9.77 23.36 5.05
CA GLU A 4 -9.36 22.49 6.16
C GLU A 4 -9.79 21.01 6.04
N GLU A 5 -10.80 20.68 5.23
CA GLU A 5 -11.31 19.29 5.15
C GLU A 5 -10.35 18.29 4.47
N ASN A 6 -9.38 18.78 3.68
CA ASN A 6 -8.56 17.91 2.84
C ASN A 6 -7.30 17.35 3.54
N VAL A 7 -6.78 18.07 4.55
CA VAL A 7 -5.57 17.64 5.29
C VAL A 7 -5.93 16.54 6.31
N TYR A 8 -7.08 16.69 6.98
CA TYR A 8 -7.58 15.67 7.90
C TYR A 8 -7.95 14.37 7.21
N SER A 9 -8.46 14.43 5.97
CA SER A 9 -8.88 13.24 5.24
C SER A 9 -7.69 12.41 4.76
N GLU A 10 -6.64 13.03 4.23
CA GLU A 10 -5.45 12.32 3.75
C GLU A 10 -4.69 11.63 4.88
N ASP A 11 -4.51 12.30 6.02
CA ASP A 11 -3.77 11.72 7.15
C ASP A 11 -4.59 10.64 7.87
N ASN A 12 -5.92 10.81 7.98
CA ASN A 12 -6.78 9.74 8.45
C ASN A 12 -6.74 8.54 7.50
N PHE A 13 -6.76 8.77 6.19
CA PHE A 13 -6.66 7.70 5.19
C PHE A 13 -5.33 6.95 5.30
N LYS A 14 -4.20 7.66 5.40
CA LYS A 14 -2.88 7.05 5.63
C LYS A 14 -2.86 6.21 6.90
N ARG A 15 -3.40 6.73 8.01
CA ARG A 15 -3.47 6.00 9.28
C ARG A 15 -4.34 4.75 9.21
N ILE A 16 -5.52 4.84 8.58
CA ILE A 16 -6.41 3.69 8.40
C ILE A 16 -5.69 2.58 7.62
N ILE A 17 -5.01 2.93 6.53
CA ILE A 17 -4.24 1.97 5.74
C ILE A 17 -3.10 1.37 6.57
N GLU A 18 -2.30 2.22 7.21
CA GLU A 18 -1.08 1.81 7.91
C GLU A 18 -1.37 0.87 9.09
N TYR A 19 -2.45 1.13 9.83
CA TYR A 19 -2.82 0.38 11.04
C TYR A 19 -3.93 -0.66 10.83
N ALA A 20 -4.41 -0.86 9.59
CA ALA A 20 -5.39 -1.91 9.32
C ALA A 20 -4.84 -3.30 9.67
N PRO A 21 -5.64 -4.18 10.31
CA PRO A 21 -5.22 -5.53 10.67
C PRO A 21 -5.17 -6.51 9.46
N ILE A 22 -5.46 -6.01 8.26
CA ILE A 22 -5.44 -6.74 6.99
C ILE A 22 -4.36 -6.17 6.06
N GLY A 23 -3.88 -6.99 5.13
CA GLY A 23 -2.98 -6.52 4.07
C GLY A 23 -3.74 -5.63 3.09
N ILE A 24 -3.22 -4.42 2.84
CA ILE A 24 -3.79 -3.46 1.89
C ILE A 24 -2.71 -3.08 0.88
N VAL A 25 -3.08 -3.13 -0.40
CA VAL A 25 -2.26 -2.64 -1.51
C VAL A 25 -3.10 -1.75 -2.43
N ILE A 26 -2.47 -0.73 -3.00
CA ILE A 26 -3.01 0.08 -4.10
C ILE A 26 -2.06 -0.08 -5.28
N ILE A 27 -2.61 -0.42 -6.44
CA ILE A 27 -1.87 -0.62 -7.69
C ILE A 27 -2.16 0.51 -8.68
N ASP A 28 -1.23 0.73 -9.61
CA ASP A 28 -1.50 1.53 -10.80
C ASP A 28 -2.11 0.70 -11.95
N LYS A 29 -2.33 1.35 -13.10
CA LYS A 29 -2.90 0.73 -14.30
C LYS A 29 -2.04 -0.39 -14.91
N VAL A 30 -0.78 -0.50 -14.50
CA VAL A 30 0.18 -1.52 -14.96
C VAL A 30 0.52 -2.48 -13.80
N PHE A 31 -0.38 -2.60 -12.82
CA PHE A 31 -0.28 -3.50 -11.67
C PHE A 31 0.91 -3.25 -10.73
N ARG A 32 1.56 -2.08 -10.82
CA ARG A 32 2.68 -1.76 -9.92
C ARG A 32 2.14 -1.28 -8.59
N TRP A 33 2.69 -1.79 -7.50
CA TRP A 33 2.32 -1.33 -6.16
C TRP A 33 2.74 0.13 -5.94
N ARG A 34 1.77 0.97 -5.59
CA ARG A 34 1.91 2.39 -5.23
C ARG A 34 1.78 2.60 -3.73
N VAL A 35 0.93 1.81 -3.08
CA VAL A 35 0.82 1.74 -1.63
C VAL A 35 0.84 0.28 -1.23
N VAL A 36 1.62 -0.02 -0.19
CA VAL A 36 1.56 -1.26 0.57
C VAL A 36 1.59 -0.87 2.04
N ASN A 37 0.71 -1.46 2.85
CA ASN A 37 0.72 -1.23 4.29
C ASN A 37 1.68 -2.18 5.00
N LYS A 38 1.96 -1.86 6.28
CA LYS A 38 2.83 -2.68 7.13
C LYS A 38 2.34 -4.13 7.23
N ARG A 39 1.03 -4.34 7.40
CA ARG A 39 0.47 -5.68 7.55
C ARG A 39 0.68 -6.56 6.31
N PHE A 40 0.54 -6.01 5.10
CA PHE A 40 0.82 -6.75 3.87
C PHE A 40 2.30 -7.16 3.80
N CYS A 41 3.21 -6.24 4.10
CA CYS A 41 4.65 -6.49 4.15
C CYS A 41 5.00 -7.64 5.10
N GLU A 42 4.39 -7.67 6.29
CA GLU A 42 4.56 -8.75 7.27
C GLU A 42 4.04 -10.10 6.76
N ILE A 43 2.90 -10.13 6.08
CA ILE A 43 2.28 -11.37 5.57
C ILE A 43 3.18 -12.06 4.55
N ILE A 44 3.77 -11.29 3.63
CA ILE A 44 4.58 -11.85 2.53
C ILE A 44 6.09 -11.85 2.83
N GLY A 45 6.53 -11.21 3.91
CA GLY A 45 7.94 -11.20 4.34
C GLY A 45 8.85 -10.24 3.59
N TYR A 46 8.31 -9.19 2.97
CA TYR A 46 9.07 -8.19 2.20
C TYR A 46 8.98 -6.80 2.84
N GLN A 47 10.00 -5.98 2.68
CA GLN A 47 9.96 -4.58 3.07
C GLN A 47 9.23 -3.75 2.00
N LYS A 48 8.52 -2.71 2.44
CA LYS A 48 7.83 -1.75 1.56
C LYS A 48 8.68 -1.27 0.38
N LYS A 49 9.95 -0.89 0.64
CA LYS A 49 10.88 -0.39 -0.40
C LYS A 49 11.21 -1.42 -1.48
N GLU A 50 11.10 -2.71 -1.17
CA GLU A 50 11.36 -3.79 -2.11
C GLU A 50 10.15 -4.02 -3.02
N LEU A 51 8.96 -3.68 -2.54
CA LEU A 51 7.69 -3.88 -3.24
C LEU A 51 7.33 -2.69 -4.13
N LEU A 52 7.54 -1.46 -3.67
CA LEU A 52 7.09 -0.27 -4.44
C LEU A 52 7.64 -0.26 -5.87
N GLY A 53 6.74 -0.12 -6.85
CA GLY A 53 7.08 -0.14 -8.28
C GLY A 53 7.17 -1.53 -8.91
N LYS A 54 7.21 -2.62 -8.12
CA LYS A 54 7.08 -4.00 -8.62
C LYS A 54 5.61 -4.38 -8.82
N THR A 55 5.42 -5.46 -9.56
CA THR A 55 4.14 -6.15 -9.74
C THR A 55 4.11 -7.40 -8.86
N PHE A 56 2.92 -7.98 -8.66
CA PHE A 56 2.80 -9.25 -7.95
C PHE A 56 3.55 -10.39 -8.66
N LEU A 57 3.67 -10.35 -9.99
CA LEU A 57 4.39 -11.33 -10.80
C LEU A 57 5.90 -11.38 -10.49
N ASP A 58 6.45 -10.32 -9.90
CA ASP A 58 7.88 -10.26 -9.55
C ASP A 58 8.22 -11.08 -8.29
N ILE A 59 7.22 -11.46 -7.48
CA ILE A 59 7.42 -12.17 -6.21
C ILE A 59 6.64 -13.47 -6.11
N THR A 60 5.74 -13.76 -7.05
CA THR A 60 5.04 -15.05 -7.12
C THR A 60 5.91 -16.08 -7.84
N TYR A 61 5.67 -17.35 -7.54
CA TYR A 61 6.30 -18.46 -8.26
C TYR A 61 6.07 -18.33 -9.77
N LYS A 62 7.08 -18.69 -10.57
CA LYS A 62 7.00 -18.76 -12.03
C LYS A 62 6.97 -20.24 -12.41
N GLU A 63 5.94 -20.63 -13.16
CA GLU A 63 5.83 -21.95 -13.78
C GLU A 63 6.75 -22.07 -15.00
#